data_AF-A0A1Y4N999-F1
#
_entry.id   AF-A0A1Y4N999-F1
#
_cell.length_a   1.000
_cell.length_b   1.000
_cell.length_c   1.000
_cell.angle_alpha   90.00
_cell.angle_beta   90.00
_cell.angle_gamma   90.00
#
_symmetry.space_group_name_H-M   'P 1'
#
loop_
_entity.id
_entity.type
_entity.pdbx_description
1 polymer ?
#
loop_
_entity_poly.entity_id
_entity_poly.type
_entity_poly.pdbx_seq_one_letter_code
_entity_poly.pdbx_strand_id
1 'polypeptide(L)'
;MNEKTVMSHSKYVFLVALAIAGVVSLIVSDISYLIGMIVGYIVSLIVFKMIIKISDLILALSTSTISLVVVLFFAKLFVYGAGFFIAIKVSWINIITVFLGYFIIQATIYIDAYRNDRLEKTQNS
;
A
#
# COMPACT_ATOMS: atom_id res chain seq x y z
N MET A 1 4.88 -12.34 10.30
CA MET A 1 5.01 -12.34 8.82
C MET A 1 6.21 -11.47 8.45
N ASN A 2 7.13 -11.96 7.63
CA ASN A 2 8.40 -11.28 7.33
C ASN A 2 8.19 -10.10 6.36
N GLU A 3 8.73 -8.93 6.69
CA GLU A 3 8.62 -7.68 5.90
C GLU A 3 9.05 -7.85 4.44
N LYS A 4 10.11 -8.64 4.22
CA LYS A 4 10.70 -8.87 2.90
C LYS A 4 9.76 -9.69 2.02
N THR A 5 8.97 -10.58 2.61
CA THR A 5 8.00 -11.41 1.91
C THR A 5 6.81 -10.59 1.42
N VAL A 6 6.27 -9.70 2.27
CA VAL A 6 5.15 -8.83 1.89
C VAL A 6 5.57 -7.81 0.83
N MET A 7 6.78 -7.23 0.95
CA MET A 7 7.32 -6.36 -0.09
C MET A 7 7.49 -7.09 -1.42
N SER A 8 7.92 -8.37 -1.40
CA SER A 8 8.07 -9.18 -2.62
C SER A 8 6.74 -9.52 -3.27
N HIS A 9 5.75 -9.99 -2.51
CA HIS A 9 4.41 -10.27 -3.06
C HIS A 9 3.69 -9.02 -3.54
N SER A 10 3.91 -7.87 -2.88
CA SER A 10 3.29 -6.62 -3.33
C SER A 10 3.74 -6.21 -4.72
N LYS A 11 4.95 -6.60 -5.16
CA LYS A 11 5.40 -6.34 -6.54
C LYS A 11 4.56 -7.09 -7.57
N TYR A 12 4.13 -8.30 -7.26
CA TYR A 12 3.26 -9.08 -8.14
C TYR A 12 1.86 -8.49 -8.21
N VAL A 13 1.27 -8.13 -7.06
CA VAL A 13 -0.04 -7.47 -7.01
C VAL A 13 0.02 -6.11 -7.70
N PHE A 14 1.12 -5.37 -7.54
CA PHE A 14 1.38 -4.13 -8.25
C PHE A 14 1.50 -4.33 -9.76
N LEU A 15 2.24 -5.34 -10.22
CA LEU A 15 2.36 -5.66 -11.65
C LEU A 15 1.01 -6.00 -12.29
N VAL A 16 0.16 -6.76 -11.59
CA VAL A 16 -1.19 -7.08 -12.06
C VAL A 16 -2.05 -5.81 -12.11
N ALA A 17 -2.02 -5.00 -11.06
CA ALA A 17 -2.73 -3.72 -11.04
C ALA A 17 -2.23 -2.78 -12.14
N LEU A 18 -0.92 -2.78 -12.43
CA LEU A 18 -0.28 -1.95 -13.46
C LEU A 18 -0.67 -2.42 -14.86
N ALA A 19 -0.78 -3.73 -15.09
CA ALA A 19 -1.30 -4.27 -16.34
C ALA A 19 -2.76 -3.82 -16.58
N ILE A 20 -3.62 -3.89 -15.56
CA ILE A 20 -5.00 -3.42 -15.64
C ILE A 20 -5.05 -1.91 -15.91
N ALA A 21 -4.27 -1.12 -15.17
CA ALA A 21 -4.16 0.32 -15.37
C ALA A 21 -3.61 0.67 -16.77
N GLY A 22 -2.72 -0.17 -17.33
CA GLY A 22 -2.22 -0.05 -18.69
C GLY A 22 -3.29 -0.27 -19.74
N VAL A 23 -4.15 -1.29 -19.57
CA VAL A 23 -5.29 -1.52 -20.47
C VAL A 23 -6.26 -0.33 -20.41
N VAL A 24 -6.58 0.16 -19.21
CA VAL A 24 -7.45 1.34 -19.03
C VAL A 24 -6.81 2.59 -19.66
N SER A 25 -5.51 2.79 -19.45
CA SER A 25 -4.73 3.88 -20.05
C SER A 25 -4.74 3.84 -21.57
N LEU A 26 -4.67 2.66 -22.19
CA LEU A 26 -4.79 2.50 -23.64
C LEU A 26 -6.19 2.86 -24.16
N ILE A 27 -7.24 2.47 -23.44
CA ILE A 27 -8.64 2.79 -23.82
C ILE A 27 -8.89 4.29 -23.73
N VAL A 28 -8.39 4.94 -22.68
CA VAL A 28 -8.56 6.39 -22.46
C VAL A 28 -7.50 7.22 -23.23
N SER A 29 -6.46 6.58 -23.76
CA SER A 29 -5.30 7.19 -24.43
C SER A 29 -4.59 8.26 -23.58
N ASP A 30 -4.52 8.04 -22.27
CA ASP A 30 -3.91 8.99 -21.34
C ASP A 30 -2.95 8.30 -20.35
N ILE A 31 -1.67 8.67 -20.45
CA ILE A 31 -0.58 8.15 -19.62
C ILE A 31 -0.77 8.50 -18.13
N SER A 32 -1.59 9.52 -17.83
CA SER A 32 -1.82 10.02 -16.47
C SER A 32 -2.39 8.96 -15.53
N TYR A 33 -3.09 7.95 -16.08
CA TYR A 33 -3.61 6.80 -15.33
C TYR A 33 -2.50 5.85 -14.86
N LEU A 34 -1.48 5.63 -15.68
CA LEU A 34 -0.32 4.82 -15.30
C LEU A 34 0.52 5.54 -14.25
N ILE A 35 0.79 6.83 -14.47
CA ILE A 35 1.61 7.64 -13.57
C ILE A 35 0.94 7.76 -12.21
N GLY A 36 -0.37 8.04 -12.18
CA GLY A 36 -1.10 8.11 -10.92
C GLY A 36 -1.08 6.80 -10.15
N MET A 37 -1.19 5.66 -10.83
CA MET A 37 -1.11 4.36 -10.17
C MET A 37 0.28 4.10 -9.56
N ILE A 38 1.36 4.45 -10.28
CA ILE A 38 2.74 4.36 -9.77
C ILE A 38 2.93 5.24 -8.53
N VAL A 39 2.49 6.51 -8.60
CA VAL A 39 2.60 7.46 -7.48
C VAL A 39 1.81 6.97 -6.27
N GLY A 40 0.59 6.47 -6.50
CA GLY A 40 -0.24 5.83 -5.48
C GLY A 40 0.51 4.72 -4.76
N TYR A 41 1.05 3.78 -5.53
CA TYR A 41 1.79 2.65 -4.99
C TYR A 41 3.03 3.05 -4.17
N ILE A 42 3.81 4.02 -4.65
CA ILE A 42 5.01 4.52 -3.94
C ILE A 42 4.63 5.09 -2.56
N VAL A 43 3.60 5.92 -2.49
CA VAL A 43 3.12 6.48 -1.21
C VAL A 43 2.64 5.36 -0.28
N SER A 44 1.91 4.38 -0.81
CA SER A 44 1.44 3.23 -0.03
C SER A 44 2.61 2.40 0.53
N LEU A 45 3.69 2.21 -0.24
CA LEU A 45 4.91 1.56 0.22
C LEU A 45 5.62 2.35 1.34
N ILE A 46 5.67 3.67 1.24
CA ILE A 46 6.26 4.53 2.28
C ILE A 46 5.47 4.38 3.58
N VAL A 47 4.14 4.47 3.52
CA VAL A 47 3.26 4.27 4.67
C VAL A 47 3.45 2.89 5.27
N PHE A 48 3.52 1.85 4.43
CA PHE A 48 3.70 0.48 4.90
C PHE A 48 5.04 0.28 5.64
N LYS A 49 6.15 0.79 5.09
CA LYS A 49 7.45 0.75 5.77
C LYS A 49 7.44 1.51 7.08
N MET A 50 6.75 2.64 7.14
CA MET A 50 6.58 3.41 8.37
C MET A 50 5.80 2.61 9.42
N ILE A 51 4.71 1.94 9.02
CA ILE A 51 3.90 1.10 9.91
C ILE A 51 4.75 -0.03 10.51
N ILE A 52 5.54 -0.74 9.70
CA ILE A 52 6.39 -1.83 10.21
C ILE A 52 7.38 -1.30 11.26
N LYS A 53 8.14 -0.26 10.92
CA LYS A 53 9.15 0.31 11.84
C LYS A 53 8.55 0.76 13.17
N ILE A 54 7.40 1.43 13.13
CA ILE A 54 6.75 1.90 14.35
C ILE A 54 6.12 0.72 15.11
N SER A 55 5.60 -0.31 14.42
CA SER A 55 5.08 -1.52 15.06
C SER A 55 6.18 -2.27 15.82
N ASP A 56 7.37 -2.39 15.25
CA ASP A 56 8.53 -2.99 15.93
C ASP A 56 8.94 -2.17 17.16
N LEU A 57 8.92 -0.84 17.05
CA LEU A 57 9.20 0.07 18.16
C LEU A 57 8.15 -0.07 19.29
N ILE A 58 6.87 -0.18 18.94
CA ILE A 58 5.78 -0.42 19.89
C ILE A 58 6.00 -1.75 20.63
N LEU A 59 6.35 -2.80 19.89
CA LEU A 59 6.62 -4.13 20.45
C LEU A 59 7.81 -4.09 21.43
N ALA A 60 8.85 -3.32 21.11
CA ALA A 60 10.03 -3.18 21.95
C ALA A 60 9.78 -2.33 23.22
N LEU A 61 8.86 -1.36 23.17
CA LEU A 61 8.73 -0.35 24.23
C LEU A 61 7.75 -0.69 25.36
N SER A 62 6.90 -1.73 25.26
CA SER A 62 6.00 -2.29 26.29
C SER A 62 5.00 -1.36 27.02
N THR A 63 5.27 -0.06 27.16
CA THR A 63 4.69 0.82 28.19
C THR A 63 3.90 1.99 27.60
N SER A 64 4.11 2.38 26.33
CA SER A 64 3.45 3.53 25.68
C SER A 64 2.79 3.19 24.34
N THR A 65 2.16 2.04 24.26
CA THR A 65 1.51 1.48 23.04
C THR A 65 0.40 2.39 22.50
N ILE A 66 -0.50 2.92 23.35
CA ILE A 66 -1.68 3.68 22.90
C ILE A 66 -1.28 4.99 22.22
N SER A 67 -0.36 5.77 22.80
CA SER A 67 0.08 7.04 22.23
C SER A 67 0.77 6.85 20.87
N LEU A 68 1.65 5.84 20.76
CA LEU A 68 2.34 5.54 19.51
C LEU A 68 1.38 5.10 18.38
N VAL A 69 0.34 4.34 18.71
CA VAL A 69 -0.69 3.94 17.72
C VAL A 69 -1.45 5.15 17.21
N VAL A 70 -1.81 6.10 18.08
CA VAL A 70 -2.48 7.35 17.67
C VAL A 70 -1.56 8.18 16.77
N VAL A 71 -0.29 8.35 17.15
CA VAL A 71 0.70 9.06 16.32
C VAL A 71 0.85 8.41 14.95
N LEU A 72 0.93 7.06 14.90
CA LEU A 72 1.00 6.33 13.63
C LEU A 72 -0.25 6.57 12.76
N PHE A 73 -1.43 6.63 13.37
CA PHE A 73 -2.68 6.88 12.66
C PHE A 73 -2.70 8.25 11.98
N PHE A 74 -2.25 9.30 12.68
CA PHE A 74 -2.15 10.64 12.10
C PHE A 74 -1.01 10.73 11.08
N ALA A 75 0.13 10.09 11.33
CA ALA A 75 1.26 10.07 10.41
C ALA A 75 0.90 9.43 9.07
N LYS A 76 0.19 8.28 9.06
CA LYS A 76 -0.26 7.67 7.80
C LYS A 76 -1.24 8.57 7.06
N LEU A 77 -2.18 9.21 7.75
CA LEU A 77 -3.16 10.12 7.15
C LEU A 77 -2.46 11.32 6.50
N PHE A 78 -1.45 11.87 7.17
CA PHE A 78 -0.65 12.97 6.65
C PHE A 78 0.09 12.57 5.36
N VAL A 79 0.72 11.40 5.34
CA VAL A 79 1.45 10.91 4.15
C VAL A 79 0.50 10.64 2.97
N TYR A 80 -0.66 10.02 3.21
CA TYR A 80 -1.68 9.85 2.16
C TYR A 80 -2.23 11.19 1.68
N GLY A 81 -2.48 12.13 2.59
CA GLY A 81 -2.92 13.50 2.26
C GLY A 81 -1.89 14.25 1.41
N ALA A 82 -0.60 14.13 1.74
CA ALA A 82 0.49 14.71 0.96
C ALA A 82 0.55 14.10 -0.46
N GLY A 83 0.36 12.79 -0.59
CA GLY A 83 0.29 12.13 -1.89
C GLY A 83 -0.88 12.61 -2.76
N PHE A 84 -2.06 12.82 -2.15
CA PHE A 84 -3.21 13.42 -2.84
C PHE A 84 -2.97 14.87 -3.23
N PHE A 85 -2.33 15.66 -2.36
CA PHE A 85 -2.01 17.05 -2.65
C PHE A 85 -1.10 17.17 -3.88
N ILE A 86 -0.09 16.29 -4.00
CA ILE A 86 0.77 16.20 -5.17
C ILE A 86 -0.04 15.82 -6.42
N ALA A 87 -0.96 14.85 -6.30
CA ALA A 87 -1.81 14.42 -7.40
C ALA A 87 -2.72 15.53 -7.94
N ILE A 88 -3.25 16.39 -7.07
CA ILE A 88 -4.09 17.53 -7.47
C ILE A 88 -3.28 18.59 -8.21
N LYS A 89 -2.03 18.82 -7.78
CA LYS A 89 -1.18 19.89 -8.32
C LYS A 89 -0.57 19.56 -9.68
N VAL A 90 -0.45 18.28 -10.03
CA VAL A 90 0.21 17.82 -11.25
C VAL A 90 -0.83 17.34 -12.24
N SER A 91 -1.00 18.06 -13.35
CA SER A 91 -2.01 17.78 -14.38
C SER A 91 -1.83 16.43 -15.10
N TRP A 92 -0.63 15.86 -15.08
CA TRP A 92 -0.33 14.55 -15.68
C TRP A 92 -0.51 13.38 -14.70
N ILE A 93 -1.15 13.60 -13.55
CA ILE A 93 -1.42 12.58 -12.55
C ILE A 93 -2.93 12.45 -12.36
N ASN A 94 -3.48 11.26 -12.62
CA ASN A 94 -4.89 11.02 -12.38
C ASN A 94 -5.14 10.64 -10.91
N ILE A 95 -5.93 11.46 -10.21
CA ILE A 95 -6.23 11.31 -8.78
C ILE A 95 -6.94 9.99 -8.44
N ILE A 96 -7.79 9.48 -9.34
CA ILE A 96 -8.53 8.23 -9.15
C ILE A 96 -7.54 7.06 -9.13
N THR A 97 -6.57 7.08 -10.05
CA THR A 97 -5.55 6.02 -10.09
C THR A 97 -4.56 6.09 -8.94
N VAL A 98 -4.26 7.28 -8.41
CA VAL A 98 -3.48 7.46 -7.17
C VAL A 98 -4.22 6.81 -5.99
N PHE A 99 -5.51 7.08 -5.87
CA PHE A 99 -6.35 6.46 -4.84
C PHE A 99 -6.37 4.93 -4.96
N LEU A 100 -6.57 4.39 -6.17
CA LEU A 100 -6.50 2.94 -6.40
C LEU A 100 -5.12 2.36 -6.03
N GLY A 101 -4.04 3.07 -6.36
CA GLY A 101 -2.68 2.68 -6.01
C GLY A 101 -2.45 2.56 -4.49
N TYR A 102 -3.17 3.33 -3.66
CA TYR A 102 -3.08 3.21 -2.20
C TYR A 102 -3.57 1.86 -1.68
N PHE A 103 -4.55 1.24 -2.32
CA PHE A 103 -5.11 -0.03 -1.87
C PHE A 103 -4.24 -1.25 -2.19
N ILE A 104 -3.25 -1.13 -3.08
CA ILE A 104 -2.47 -2.28 -3.55
C ILE A 104 -1.76 -3.02 -2.40
N ILE A 105 -1.15 -2.26 -1.48
CA ILE A 105 -0.49 -2.87 -0.32
C ILE A 105 -1.50 -3.52 0.62
N GLN A 106 -2.64 -2.88 0.87
CA GLN A 106 -3.69 -3.43 1.73
C GLN A 106 -4.29 -4.73 1.14
N ALA A 107 -4.53 -4.75 -0.17
CA ALA A 107 -4.98 -5.93 -0.88
C ALA A 107 -3.92 -7.05 -0.80
N THR A 108 -2.63 -6.72 -0.98
CA THR A 108 -1.52 -7.68 -0.85
C THR A 108 -1.50 -8.31 0.53
N ILE A 109 -1.58 -7.51 1.60
CA ILE A 109 -1.59 -8.01 2.98
C ILE A 109 -2.78 -8.92 3.21
N TYR A 110 -3.97 -8.54 2.71
CA TYR A 110 -5.17 -9.35 2.87
C TYR A 110 -5.07 -10.69 2.15
N ILE A 111 -4.55 -10.70 0.91
CA ILE A 111 -4.34 -11.91 0.12
C ILE A 111 -3.30 -12.81 0.80
N ASP A 112 -2.18 -12.25 1.27
CA ASP A 112 -1.13 -13.02 1.96
C ASP A 112 -1.65 -13.59 3.29
N ALA A 113 -2.44 -12.83 4.05
CA ALA A 113 -3.08 -13.30 5.28
C ALA A 113 -4.06 -14.44 5.01
N TYR A 114 -4.90 -14.31 3.99
CA TYR A 114 -5.86 -15.35 3.59
C TYR A 114 -5.16 -16.64 3.12
N ARG A 115 -4.07 -16.51 2.35
CA ARG A 115 -3.28 -17.67 1.92
C ARG A 115 -2.63 -18.40 3.10
N ASN A 116 -2.09 -17.67 4.08
CA ASN A 116 -1.49 -18.28 5.26
C ASN A 116 -2.51 -19.03 6.12
N ASP A 117 -3.71 -18.48 6.35
CA ASP A 117 -4.79 -19.16 7.10
C ASP A 117 -5.23 -20.47 6.42
N ARG A 118 -5.28 -20.51 5.09
CA ARG A 118 -5.58 -21.72 4.31
C ARG A 118 -4.50 -22.80 4.46
N LEU A 119 -3.23 -22.41 4.45
CA LEU A 119 -2.11 -23.34 4.56
C LEU A 119 -2.06 -23.98 5.96
N GLU A 120 -2.29 -23.21 7.03
CA GLU A 120 -2.37 -23.75 8.39
C GLU A 120 -3.52 -24.75 8.57
N LYS A 121 -4.68 -24.51 7.93
CA LYS A 121 -5.80 -25.45 7.96
C LYS A 121 -5.55 -26.75 7.19
N THR A 122 -4.65 -26.73 6.21
CA THR A 122 -4.33 -27.91 5.39
C THR A 122 -3.22 -28.76 6.02
N GLN A 123 -2.36 -28.16 6.86
CA GLN A 123 -1.35 -28.89 7.64
C GLN A 123 -1.90 -29.52 8.93
N ASN A 124 -3.02 -28.99 9.46
CA ASN A 124 -3.67 -29.50 10.67
C ASN A 124 -4.86 -30.45 10.39
N SER A 125 -4.99 -30.94 9.15
CA SER A 125 -5.99 -31.92 8.72
C SER A 125 -5.33 -33.16 8.16
#